data_AF-A0A8T4MKM9-F1
#
_entry.id   AF-A0A8T4MKM9-F1
#
_cell.length_a   1.000
_cell.length_b   1.000
_cell.length_c   1.000
_cell.angle_alpha   90.00
_cell.angle_beta   90.00
_cell.angle_gamma   90.00
#
_symmetry.space_group_name_H-M   'P 1'
#
loop_
_entity.id
_entity.type
_entity.pdbx_description
1 polymer ?
#
loop_
_entity_poly.entity_id
_entity_poly.type
_entity_poly.pdbx_seq_one_letter_code
_entity_poly.pdbx_strand_id
1 'polypeptide(L)'
;MTTKLIYQDIEKMLEGSHTLDSIIRILNENGINTDKKRSIYILHRLRKKGYVKTKYLSNKKRVYNISFENSLNGISYTEIINKFAPLGIYGPEDYIIYGREPSLEETLIYAIKTRSIRTLTACLGLFKKINNWNLLYNLAKKENLEREVGALYDVARLVIKTRKMPKRFLNLSLPEKNDKYKYLKEGFKSASFQNIEKKWKVYIPLNIGDLEEYPRR
;
A
#
# COMPACT_ATOMS: atom_id res chain seq x y z
N MET A 1 -12.29 14.30 -15.87
CA MET A 1 -12.01 15.32 -14.82
C MET A 1 -13.17 15.56 -13.85
N THR A 2 -14.36 15.00 -14.09
CA THR A 2 -15.63 15.34 -13.40
C THR A 2 -15.89 14.60 -12.09
N THR A 3 -15.30 13.43 -11.86
CA THR A 3 -15.59 12.60 -10.67
C THR A 3 -14.92 13.11 -9.39
N LYS A 4 -13.80 13.84 -9.51
CA LYS A 4 -12.96 14.24 -8.37
C LYS A 4 -13.55 15.43 -7.60
N LEU A 5 -14.23 16.35 -8.30
CA LEU A 5 -14.92 17.50 -7.69
C LEU A 5 -16.14 17.06 -6.87
N ILE A 6 -16.95 16.12 -7.39
CA ILE A 6 -18.17 15.62 -6.71
C ILE A 6 -17.85 15.05 -5.32
N TYR A 7 -16.73 14.35 -5.15
CA TYR A 7 -16.40 13.75 -3.86
C TYR A 7 -15.92 14.76 -2.82
N GLN A 8 -15.14 15.77 -3.19
CA GLN A 8 -14.66 16.77 -2.23
C GLN A 8 -15.80 17.63 -1.68
N ASP A 9 -16.82 17.88 -2.51
CA ASP A 9 -18.02 18.64 -2.10
C ASP A 9 -18.94 17.80 -1.21
N ILE A 10 -19.11 16.50 -1.50
CA ILE A 10 -19.82 15.55 -0.63
C ILE A 10 -19.17 15.45 0.75
N GLU A 11 -17.84 15.46 0.79
CA GLU A 11 -17.09 15.36 2.04
C GLU A 11 -17.43 16.56 2.95
N LYS A 12 -17.35 17.80 2.47
CA LYS A 12 -17.74 18.97 3.29
C LYS A 12 -19.22 18.96 3.71
N MET A 13 -20.14 18.52 2.84
CA MET A 13 -21.58 18.53 3.14
C MET A 13 -21.98 17.54 4.24
N LEU A 14 -21.26 16.43 4.36
CA LEU A 14 -21.61 15.35 5.27
C LEU A 14 -20.87 15.40 6.60
N GLU A 15 -20.03 16.41 6.85
CA GLU A 15 -19.35 16.57 8.14
C GLU A 15 -20.36 16.71 9.30
N GLY A 16 -20.06 16.08 10.44
CA GLY A 16 -20.93 16.07 11.62
C GLY A 16 -21.64 14.74 11.89
N SER A 17 -22.70 14.78 12.70
CA SER A 17 -23.41 13.59 13.19
C SER A 17 -24.73 13.39 12.46
N HIS A 18 -24.87 12.29 11.75
CA HIS A 18 -25.98 12.07 10.82
C HIS A 18 -26.65 10.71 11.00
N THR A 19 -27.94 10.62 10.66
CA THR A 19 -28.62 9.34 10.44
C THR A 19 -28.60 9.01 8.95
N LEU A 20 -28.94 7.78 8.56
CA LEU A 20 -29.04 7.44 7.13
C LEU A 20 -30.05 8.32 6.40
N ASP A 21 -31.18 8.65 7.06
CA ASP A 21 -32.23 9.49 6.50
C ASP A 21 -31.75 10.93 6.30
N SER A 22 -30.98 11.48 7.24
CA SER A 22 -30.43 12.84 7.09
C SER A 22 -29.37 12.92 6.00
N ILE A 23 -28.55 11.87 5.81
CA ILE A 23 -27.58 11.79 4.70
C ILE A 23 -28.30 11.80 3.35
N ILE A 24 -29.35 10.99 3.19
CA ILE A 24 -30.15 10.95 1.96
C ILE A 24 -30.72 12.34 1.66
N ARG A 25 -31.29 12.99 2.69
CA ARG A 25 -31.87 14.33 2.57
C ARG A 25 -30.84 15.37 2.14
N ILE A 26 -29.71 15.47 2.85
CA ILE A 26 -28.65 16.45 2.56
C ILE A 26 -28.12 16.28 1.13
N LEU A 27 -27.87 15.05 0.70
CA LEU A 27 -27.36 14.79 -0.65
C LEU A 27 -28.39 15.18 -1.73
N ASN A 28 -29.67 14.86 -1.54
CA ASN A 28 -30.72 15.24 -2.48
C ASN A 28 -30.94 16.76 -2.54
N GLU A 29 -30.92 17.44 -1.39
CA GLU A 29 -31.01 18.91 -1.29
C GLU A 29 -29.87 19.62 -2.02
N ASN A 30 -28.71 18.96 -2.14
CA ASN A 30 -27.54 19.47 -2.87
C ASN A 30 -27.44 18.92 -4.30
N GLY A 31 -28.55 18.43 -4.88
CA GLY A 31 -28.61 18.00 -6.29
C GLY A 31 -28.01 16.62 -6.56
N ILE A 32 -27.62 15.86 -5.53
CA ILE A 32 -27.07 14.51 -5.65
C ILE A 32 -28.19 13.51 -5.40
N ASN A 33 -28.87 13.09 -6.47
CA ASN A 33 -29.97 12.14 -6.38
C ASN A 33 -29.48 10.76 -5.85
N THR A 34 -29.78 10.50 -4.58
CA THR A 34 -29.35 9.32 -3.84
C THR A 34 -30.53 8.61 -3.21
N ASP A 35 -30.49 7.29 -3.25
CA ASP A 35 -31.41 6.42 -2.55
C ASP A 35 -30.73 5.79 -1.33
N LYS A 36 -31.46 4.93 -0.61
CA LYS A 36 -30.93 4.23 0.57
C LYS A 36 -29.70 3.37 0.22
N LYS A 37 -29.69 2.70 -0.94
CA LYS A 37 -28.58 1.83 -1.36
C LYS A 37 -27.33 2.63 -1.67
N ARG A 38 -27.44 3.70 -2.45
CA ARG A 38 -26.34 4.62 -2.79
C ARG A 38 -25.78 5.30 -1.54
N SER A 39 -26.64 5.72 -0.62
CA SER A 39 -26.21 6.36 0.64
C SER A 39 -25.45 5.38 1.56
N ILE A 40 -25.88 4.11 1.63
CA ILE A 40 -25.12 3.06 2.31
C ILE A 40 -23.76 2.83 1.63
N TYR A 41 -23.70 2.86 0.29
CA TYR A 41 -22.46 2.73 -0.44
C TYR A 41 -21.50 3.89 -0.19
N ILE A 42 -21.99 5.14 -0.20
CA ILE A 42 -21.21 6.33 0.15
C ILE A 42 -20.65 6.21 1.57
N LEU A 43 -21.49 5.86 2.55
CA LEU A 43 -21.04 5.61 3.93
C LEU A 43 -19.98 4.51 4.01
N HIS A 44 -20.13 3.44 3.26
CA HIS A 44 -19.13 2.37 3.20
C HIS A 44 -17.80 2.87 2.62
N ARG A 45 -17.81 3.71 1.57
CA ARG A 45 -16.60 4.35 1.01
C ARG A 45 -15.95 5.28 2.02
N LEU A 46 -16.73 6.15 2.66
CA LEU A 46 -16.25 7.06 3.69
C LEU A 46 -15.68 6.31 4.90
N ARG A 47 -16.29 5.18 5.28
CA ARG A 47 -15.78 4.30 6.34
C ARG A 47 -14.46 3.65 5.97
N LYS A 48 -14.28 3.19 4.72
CA LYS A 48 -12.97 2.69 4.24
C LYS A 48 -11.89 3.77 4.34
N LYS A 49 -12.25 5.03 4.08
CA LYS A 49 -11.39 6.20 4.26
C LYS A 49 -11.27 6.69 5.72
N GLY A 50 -11.97 6.07 6.67
CA GLY A 50 -11.76 6.34 8.11
C GLY A 50 -12.54 7.53 8.62
N TYR A 51 -13.37 8.13 7.79
CA TYR A 51 -14.10 9.33 8.15
C TYR A 51 -15.32 9.04 9.01
N VAL A 52 -15.75 7.77 9.13
CA VAL A 52 -17.04 7.41 9.75
C VAL A 52 -16.88 6.58 11.03
N LYS A 53 -17.30 7.13 12.17
CA LYS A 53 -17.56 6.39 13.42
C LYS A 53 -19.06 6.13 13.57
N THR A 54 -19.45 4.90 13.86
CA THR A 54 -20.88 4.53 14.04
C THR A 54 -21.19 4.35 15.52
N LYS A 55 -22.26 5.01 16.00
CA LYS A 55 -22.81 4.85 17.35
C LYS A 55 -24.30 4.47 17.26
N TYR A 56 -24.82 3.91 18.34
CA TYR A 56 -26.26 3.70 18.51
C TYR A 56 -26.79 4.70 19.53
N LEU A 57 -27.92 5.31 19.21
CA LEU A 57 -28.70 6.06 20.18
C LEU A 57 -29.45 5.09 21.12
N SER A 58 -29.98 5.62 22.22
CA SER A 58 -30.80 4.87 23.19
C SER A 58 -31.99 4.15 22.53
N ASN A 59 -32.53 4.70 21.45
CA ASN A 59 -33.60 4.12 20.64
C ASN A 59 -33.12 3.09 19.59
N LYS A 60 -31.87 2.62 19.68
CA LYS A 60 -31.22 1.71 18.72
C LYS A 60 -31.08 2.26 17.29
N LYS A 61 -31.33 3.54 17.03
CA LYS A 61 -31.07 4.18 15.73
C LYS A 61 -29.56 4.38 15.55
N ARG A 62 -29.05 4.05 14.36
CA ARG A 62 -27.64 4.25 13.99
C ARG A 62 -27.38 5.72 13.69
N VAL A 63 -26.32 6.25 14.29
CA VAL A 63 -25.77 7.57 14.00
C VAL A 63 -24.35 7.42 13.48
N TYR A 64 -24.06 8.11 12.39
CA TYR A 64 -22.79 8.16 11.69
C TYR A 64 -22.14 9.51 11.98
N ASN A 65 -21.07 9.50 12.75
CA ASN A 65 -20.25 10.67 12.99
C ASN A 65 -19.20 10.70 11.89
N ILE A 66 -19.29 11.68 11.01
CA ILE A 66 -18.43 11.84 9.84
C ILE A 66 -17.51 13.04 10.10
N SER A 67 -16.19 12.82 10.02
CA SER A 67 -15.17 13.84 10.22
C SER A 67 -14.04 13.62 9.21
N PHE A 68 -13.64 14.70 8.52
CA PHE A 68 -12.66 14.64 7.43
C PHE A 68 -11.26 15.09 7.85
N GLU A 69 -11.15 15.69 9.03
CA GLU A 69 -9.91 15.61 9.79
C GLU A 69 -9.67 14.13 10.12
N ASN A 70 -8.47 13.63 9.85
CA ASN A 70 -8.11 12.21 10.03
C ASN A 70 -8.08 11.83 11.53
N SER A 71 -9.24 11.92 12.20
CA SER A 71 -9.45 11.76 13.64
C SER A 71 -9.25 10.32 14.13
N LEU A 72 -8.94 9.41 13.21
CA LEU A 72 -8.51 8.04 13.48
C LEU A 72 -6.99 7.82 13.30
N ASN A 73 -6.24 8.85 12.87
CA ASN A 73 -4.81 8.78 12.53
C ASN A 73 -4.49 7.58 11.62
N GLY A 74 -5.34 7.31 10.64
CA GLY A 74 -5.14 6.20 9.72
C GLY A 74 -3.96 6.48 8.80
N ILE A 75 -3.15 5.44 8.53
CA ILE A 75 -2.02 5.51 7.60
C ILE A 75 -2.16 4.42 6.54
N SER A 76 -1.81 4.73 5.29
CA SER A 76 -1.80 3.74 4.22
C SER A 76 -0.40 3.21 3.94
N TYR A 77 -0.30 2.01 3.35
CA TYR A 77 0.99 1.48 2.89
C TYR A 77 1.62 2.39 1.82
N THR A 78 0.81 2.97 0.94
CA THR A 78 1.25 3.91 -0.09
C THR A 78 1.89 5.15 0.53
N GLU A 79 1.29 5.70 1.57
CA GLU A 79 1.85 6.82 2.33
C GLU A 79 3.21 6.47 2.95
N ILE A 80 3.33 5.26 3.55
CA ILE A 80 4.61 4.80 4.10
C ILE A 80 5.66 4.65 3.00
N ILE A 81 5.31 4.05 1.84
CA ILE A 81 6.22 3.91 0.69
C ILE A 81 6.69 5.29 0.21
N ASN A 82 5.76 6.24 0.06
CA ASN A 82 6.05 7.59 -0.43
C ASN A 82 6.99 8.38 0.48
N LYS A 83 7.05 8.08 1.79
CA LYS A 83 8.04 8.69 2.70
C LYS A 83 9.49 8.33 2.34
N PHE A 84 9.72 7.25 1.60
CA PHE A 84 11.07 6.73 1.31
C PHE A 84 11.37 6.60 -0.18
N ALA A 85 10.38 6.73 -1.04
CA ALA A 85 10.54 6.69 -2.49
C ALA A 85 11.02 8.06 -3.03
N PRO A 86 11.84 8.09 -4.09
CA PRO A 86 12.23 9.33 -4.76
C PRO A 86 11.03 9.98 -5.48
N LEU A 87 10.11 9.17 -5.98
CA LEU A 87 8.86 9.62 -6.60
C LEU A 87 7.66 9.03 -5.87
N GLY A 88 6.69 9.90 -5.56
CA GLY A 88 5.43 9.50 -4.98
C GLY A 88 4.60 8.65 -5.93
N ILE A 89 4.03 7.57 -5.42
CA ILE A 89 3.07 6.73 -6.12
C ILE A 89 1.65 7.11 -5.71
N TYR A 90 0.75 7.20 -6.69
CA TYR A 90 -0.68 7.40 -6.49
C TYR A 90 -1.44 6.13 -6.84
N GLY A 91 -2.22 5.62 -5.89
CA GLY A 91 -3.13 4.48 -6.07
C GLY A 91 -4.59 4.94 -6.05
N PRO A 92 -5.50 4.31 -6.81
CA PRO A 92 -6.90 4.71 -6.86
C PRO A 92 -7.67 4.43 -5.56
N GLU A 93 -7.17 3.55 -4.68
CA GLU A 93 -7.77 3.26 -3.36
C GLU A 93 -6.70 2.87 -2.35
N ASP A 94 -6.21 3.84 -1.58
CA ASP A 94 -5.31 3.56 -0.47
C ASP A 94 -6.09 2.83 0.63
N TYR A 95 -5.76 1.55 0.87
CA TYR A 95 -6.25 0.84 2.04
C TYR A 95 -5.62 1.48 3.28
N ILE A 96 -6.45 2.13 4.08
CA ILE A 96 -6.02 2.84 5.28
C ILE A 96 -6.12 1.90 6.48
N ILE A 97 -5.03 1.86 7.26
CA ILE A 97 -4.92 1.06 8.47
C ILE A 97 -5.16 1.96 9.67
N TYR A 98 -6.10 1.56 10.53
CA TYR A 98 -6.46 2.29 11.75
C TYR A 98 -5.99 1.56 13.00
N GLY A 99 -5.70 2.32 14.05
CA GLY A 99 -5.42 1.78 15.39
C GLY A 99 -4.03 1.14 15.56
N ARG A 100 -3.20 1.13 14.52
CA ARG A 100 -1.77 0.78 14.59
C ARG A 100 -0.99 1.39 13.43
N GLU A 101 0.31 1.63 13.64
CA GLU A 101 1.23 1.95 12.56
C GLU A 101 1.79 0.66 11.95
N PRO A 102 1.64 0.43 10.63
CA PRO A 102 2.28 -0.69 9.95
C PRO A 102 3.80 -0.55 9.98
N SER A 103 4.50 -1.66 10.18
CA SER A 103 5.96 -1.69 10.09
C SER A 103 6.44 -1.52 8.65
N LEU A 104 7.70 -1.12 8.48
CA LEU A 104 8.34 -1.03 7.15
C LEU A 104 8.43 -2.41 6.48
N GLU A 105 8.64 -3.45 7.29
CA GLU A 105 8.69 -4.84 6.86
C GLU A 105 7.33 -5.31 6.32
N GLU A 106 6.23 -5.05 7.04
CA GLU A 106 4.87 -5.31 6.54
C GLU A 106 4.59 -4.54 5.25
N THR A 107 5.00 -3.28 5.21
CA THR A 107 4.81 -2.40 4.04
C THR A 107 5.56 -2.93 2.82
N LEU A 108 6.79 -3.41 2.98
CA LEU A 108 7.56 -4.01 1.89
C LEU A 108 6.88 -5.27 1.35
N ILE A 109 6.40 -6.16 2.23
CA ILE A 109 5.68 -7.37 1.82
C ILE A 109 4.40 -7.01 1.06
N TYR A 110 3.64 -6.03 1.56
CA TYR A 110 2.47 -5.51 0.85
C TYR A 110 2.84 -5.01 -0.56
N ALA A 111 3.89 -4.19 -0.67
CA ALA A 111 4.37 -3.65 -1.94
C ALA A 111 4.68 -4.75 -2.96
N ILE A 112 5.40 -5.79 -2.54
CA ILE A 112 5.75 -6.94 -3.40
C ILE A 112 4.50 -7.69 -3.85
N LYS A 113 3.52 -7.91 -2.95
CA LYS A 113 2.25 -8.58 -3.27
C LYS A 113 1.42 -7.83 -4.31
N THR A 114 1.56 -6.51 -4.43
CA THR A 114 0.84 -5.76 -5.46
C THR A 114 1.26 -6.11 -6.89
N ARG A 115 2.49 -6.65 -7.06
CA ARG A 115 3.09 -6.97 -8.38
C ARG A 115 3.08 -5.78 -9.36
N SER A 116 2.94 -4.55 -8.85
CA SER A 116 2.91 -3.32 -9.63
C SER A 116 4.33 -2.81 -9.82
N ILE A 117 4.76 -2.60 -11.07
CA ILE A 117 6.11 -2.10 -11.39
C ILE A 117 6.40 -0.78 -10.65
N ARG A 118 5.45 0.15 -10.68
CA ARG A 118 5.55 1.43 -9.99
C ARG A 118 5.74 1.25 -8.48
N THR A 119 4.97 0.35 -7.87
CA THR A 119 5.06 0.06 -6.43
C THR A 119 6.35 -0.66 -6.07
N LEU A 120 6.79 -1.62 -6.89
CA LEU A 120 8.06 -2.34 -6.74
C LEU A 120 9.26 -1.40 -6.83
N THR A 121 9.21 -0.42 -7.74
CA THR A 121 10.26 0.61 -7.90
C THR A 121 10.30 1.51 -6.67
N ALA A 122 9.14 2.01 -6.23
CA ALA A 122 9.05 2.90 -5.08
C ALA A 122 9.45 2.23 -3.76
N CYS A 123 9.12 0.95 -3.58
CA CYS A 123 9.42 0.24 -2.33
C CYS A 123 10.91 -0.08 -2.14
N LEU A 124 11.77 0.06 -3.17
CA LEU A 124 13.23 -0.12 -3.00
C LEU A 124 13.78 0.83 -1.92
N GLY A 125 13.25 2.05 -1.82
CA GLY A 125 13.61 3.03 -0.79
C GLY A 125 13.46 2.51 0.65
N LEU A 126 12.52 1.59 0.90
CA LEU A 126 12.28 1.01 2.23
C LEU A 126 13.51 0.26 2.77
N PHE A 127 14.31 -0.38 1.91
CA PHE A 127 15.50 -1.12 2.32
C PHE A 127 16.58 -0.27 2.99
N LYS A 128 16.52 1.07 2.86
CA LYS A 128 17.38 1.99 3.60
C LYS A 128 17.10 1.98 5.10
N LYS A 129 15.85 1.67 5.50
CA LYS A 129 15.36 1.83 6.86
C LYS A 129 14.93 0.53 7.55
N ILE A 130 14.77 -0.57 6.81
CA ILE A 130 14.52 -1.90 7.37
C ILE A 130 15.59 -2.25 8.42
N ASN A 131 15.11 -2.55 9.62
CA ASN A 131 15.95 -2.87 10.77
C ASN A 131 15.64 -4.25 11.33
N ASN A 132 14.41 -4.73 11.19
CA ASN A 132 13.96 -5.99 11.75
C ASN A 132 13.90 -7.08 10.67
N TRP A 133 15.09 -7.55 10.26
CA TRP A 133 15.21 -8.61 9.26
C TRP A 133 14.56 -9.93 9.67
N ASN A 134 14.46 -10.22 10.97
CA ASN A 134 13.76 -11.41 11.45
C ASN A 134 12.26 -11.31 11.21
N LEU A 135 11.64 -10.16 11.51
CA LEU A 135 10.24 -9.89 11.19
C LEU A 135 10.01 -9.97 9.69
N LEU A 136 10.85 -9.31 8.89
CA LEU A 136 10.74 -9.35 7.43
C LEU A 136 10.79 -10.78 6.89
N TYR A 137 11.71 -11.60 7.39
CA TYR A 137 11.83 -12.99 6.97
C TYR A 137 10.56 -13.78 7.30
N ASN A 138 10.05 -13.65 8.52
CA ASN A 138 8.84 -14.37 8.93
C ASN A 138 7.61 -13.97 8.11
N LEU A 139 7.47 -12.67 7.81
CA LEU A 139 6.40 -12.17 6.96
C LEU A 139 6.57 -12.65 5.51
N ALA A 140 7.79 -12.58 4.96
CA ALA A 140 8.10 -13.07 3.62
C ALA A 140 7.81 -14.57 3.51
N LYS A 141 8.22 -15.37 4.50
CA LYS A 141 7.99 -16.81 4.57
C LYS A 141 6.52 -17.17 4.62
N LYS A 142 5.73 -16.44 5.42
CA LYS A 142 4.29 -16.62 5.48
C LYS A 142 3.61 -16.41 4.12
N GLU A 143 4.15 -15.51 3.31
CA GLU A 143 3.62 -15.16 1.99
C GLU A 143 4.36 -15.85 0.83
N ASN A 144 5.37 -16.69 1.11
CA ASN A 144 6.25 -17.33 0.13
C ASN A 144 6.94 -16.32 -0.82
N LEU A 145 7.48 -15.24 -0.25
CA LEU A 145 8.13 -14.11 -0.95
C LEU A 145 9.60 -13.89 -0.58
N GLU A 146 10.26 -14.84 0.09
CA GLU A 146 11.62 -14.70 0.61
C GLU A 146 12.62 -14.39 -0.49
N ARG A 147 12.48 -15.09 -1.63
CA ARG A 147 13.32 -14.92 -2.81
C ARG A 147 13.10 -13.57 -3.48
N GLU A 148 11.85 -13.14 -3.60
CA GLU A 148 11.48 -11.83 -4.14
C GLU A 148 12.04 -10.67 -3.29
N VAL A 149 11.97 -10.79 -1.96
CA VAL A 149 12.58 -9.81 -1.04
C VAL A 149 14.09 -9.77 -1.25
N GLY A 150 14.76 -10.92 -1.32
CA GLY A 150 16.21 -11.01 -1.54
C GLY A 150 16.64 -10.40 -2.88
N ALA A 151 15.89 -10.69 -3.96
CA ALA A 151 16.15 -10.15 -5.29
C ALA A 151 16.02 -8.61 -5.32
N LEU A 152 14.93 -8.07 -4.75
CA LEU A 152 14.72 -6.63 -4.68
C LEU A 152 15.73 -5.93 -3.76
N TYR A 153 16.18 -6.59 -2.69
CA TYR A 153 17.25 -6.06 -1.85
C TYR A 153 18.56 -5.90 -2.63
N ASP A 154 18.94 -6.91 -3.42
CA ASP A 154 20.16 -6.84 -4.23
C ASP A 154 20.03 -5.76 -5.32
N VAL A 155 18.85 -5.58 -5.92
CA VAL A 155 18.58 -4.45 -6.83
C VAL A 155 18.72 -3.11 -6.08
N ALA A 156 18.09 -2.97 -4.92
CA ALA A 156 18.17 -1.76 -4.11
C ALA A 156 19.62 -1.43 -3.72
N ARG A 157 20.46 -2.43 -3.41
CA ARG A 157 21.88 -2.21 -3.07
C ARG A 157 22.69 -1.56 -4.19
N LEU A 158 22.31 -1.79 -5.45
CA LEU A 158 23.01 -1.21 -6.61
C LEU A 158 22.77 0.29 -6.71
N VAL A 159 21.59 0.77 -6.30
CA VAL A 159 21.17 2.16 -6.52
C VAL A 159 21.17 2.99 -5.25
N ILE A 160 20.94 2.40 -4.07
CA ILE A 160 20.88 3.12 -2.80
C ILE A 160 21.74 2.49 -1.70
N LYS A 161 22.07 3.32 -0.70
CA LYS A 161 22.71 2.85 0.53
C LYS A 161 21.70 2.13 1.44
N THR A 162 21.63 0.82 1.30
CA THR A 162 20.84 -0.06 2.18
C THR A 162 21.66 -0.57 3.37
N ARG A 163 20.95 -0.97 4.43
CA ARG A 163 21.56 -1.69 5.56
C ARG A 163 21.88 -3.12 5.13
N LYS A 164 22.96 -3.70 5.67
CA LYS A 164 23.38 -5.06 5.30
C LYS A 164 22.35 -6.10 5.78
N MET A 165 21.80 -6.85 4.83
CA MET A 165 20.99 -8.05 5.11
C MET A 165 21.82 -9.08 5.89
N PRO A 166 21.31 -9.61 7.02
CA PRO A 166 21.99 -10.64 7.80
C PRO A 166 22.22 -11.92 6.99
N LYS A 167 23.35 -12.59 7.24
CA LYS A 167 23.68 -13.89 6.61
C LYS A 167 22.58 -14.94 6.83
N ARG A 168 21.92 -14.92 7.98
CA ARG A 168 20.81 -15.84 8.30
C ARG A 168 19.64 -15.67 7.32
N PHE A 169 19.21 -14.44 7.03
CA PHE A 169 18.16 -14.18 6.05
C PHE A 169 18.58 -14.70 4.67
N LEU A 170 19.80 -14.34 4.25
CA LEU A 170 20.35 -14.75 2.95
C LEU A 170 20.31 -16.28 2.80
N ASN A 171 20.90 -17.01 3.74
CA ASN A 171 21.03 -18.47 3.65
C ASN A 171 19.68 -19.17 3.64
N LEU A 172 18.69 -18.65 4.37
CA LEU A 172 17.35 -19.22 4.42
C LEU A 172 16.48 -18.88 3.20
N SER A 173 16.84 -17.83 2.47
CA SER A 173 16.02 -17.32 1.35
C SER A 173 16.58 -17.69 -0.02
N LEU A 174 17.79 -18.26 -0.09
CA LEU A 174 18.37 -18.68 -1.35
C LEU A 174 17.62 -19.90 -1.90
N PRO A 175 17.39 -19.97 -3.23
CA PRO A 175 16.73 -21.10 -3.85
C PRO A 175 17.57 -22.37 -3.78
N GLU A 176 16.91 -23.51 -3.70
CA GLU A 176 17.55 -24.81 -3.91
C GLU A 176 17.87 -25.06 -5.39
N LYS A 177 18.74 -26.04 -5.67
CA LYS A 177 19.17 -26.36 -7.05
C LYS A 177 17.99 -26.67 -7.98
N ASN A 178 16.94 -27.30 -7.46
CA ASN A 178 15.77 -27.72 -8.25
C ASN A 178 14.60 -26.72 -8.23
N ASP A 179 14.73 -25.61 -7.48
CA ASP A 179 13.66 -24.61 -7.45
C ASP A 179 13.39 -24.01 -8.83
N LYS A 180 12.10 -23.80 -9.11
CA LYS A 180 11.66 -23.07 -10.31
C LYS A 180 11.86 -21.57 -10.14
N TYR A 181 12.02 -20.88 -11.27
CA TYR A 181 12.01 -19.42 -11.30
C TYR A 181 10.62 -18.89 -10.92
N LYS A 182 10.59 -17.83 -10.12
CA LYS A 182 9.40 -17.05 -9.81
C LYS A 182 9.39 -15.75 -10.61
N TYR A 183 8.23 -15.14 -10.79
CA TYR A 183 8.09 -13.82 -11.43
C TYR A 183 7.67 -12.79 -10.39
N LEU A 184 8.36 -11.65 -10.33
CA LEU A 184 7.86 -10.48 -9.60
C LEU A 184 6.66 -9.85 -10.31
N LYS A 185 6.56 -9.98 -11.63
CA LYS A 185 5.38 -9.70 -12.45
C LYS A 185 5.42 -10.62 -13.68
N GLU A 186 4.35 -11.36 -13.92
CA GLU A 186 4.29 -12.34 -15.02
C GLU A 186 4.58 -11.69 -16.38
N GLY A 187 5.37 -12.37 -17.20
CA GLY A 187 5.75 -11.91 -18.54
C GLY A 187 6.92 -10.92 -18.56
N PHE A 188 7.43 -10.48 -17.41
CA PHE A 188 8.55 -9.54 -17.33
C PHE A 188 9.83 -10.23 -16.84
N LYS A 189 10.95 -9.82 -17.44
CA LYS A 189 12.32 -10.19 -17.07
C LYS A 189 13.24 -9.00 -17.29
N SER A 190 14.37 -8.98 -16.60
CA SER A 190 15.32 -7.88 -16.68
C SER A 190 16.41 -8.16 -17.73
N ALA A 191 16.74 -7.13 -18.51
CA ALA A 191 17.99 -7.12 -19.27
C ALA A 191 19.19 -6.72 -18.38
N SER A 192 18.94 -5.90 -17.36
CA SER A 192 19.99 -5.30 -16.52
C SER A 192 20.41 -6.18 -15.33
N PHE A 193 19.51 -7.02 -14.81
CA PHE A 193 19.68 -7.70 -13.53
C PHE A 193 19.81 -9.22 -13.62
N GLN A 194 20.22 -9.75 -14.77
CA GLN A 194 20.31 -11.20 -15.02
C GLN A 194 21.10 -11.97 -13.96
N ASN A 195 22.17 -11.36 -13.40
CA ASN A 195 22.96 -11.98 -12.33
C ASN A 195 22.16 -12.12 -11.03
N ILE A 196 21.34 -11.13 -10.69
CA ILE A 196 20.44 -11.16 -9.55
C ILE A 196 19.33 -12.18 -9.80
N GLU A 197 18.75 -12.18 -11.00
CA GLU A 197 17.70 -13.14 -11.37
C GLU A 197 18.18 -14.59 -11.25
N LYS A 198 19.39 -14.89 -11.72
CA LYS A 198 20.01 -16.22 -11.61
C LYS A 198 20.26 -16.62 -10.15
N LYS A 199 20.79 -15.70 -9.34
CA LYS A 199 21.09 -15.95 -7.92
C LYS A 199 19.84 -16.30 -7.12
N TRP A 200 18.76 -15.56 -7.32
CA TRP A 200 17.52 -15.71 -6.54
C TRP A 200 16.48 -16.60 -7.21
N LYS A 201 16.68 -16.97 -8.47
CA LYS A 201 15.65 -17.59 -9.33
C LYS A 201 14.36 -16.79 -9.32
N VAL A 202 14.47 -15.48 -9.53
CA VAL A 202 13.34 -14.54 -9.59
C VAL A 202 13.54 -13.63 -10.79
N TYR A 203 12.57 -13.59 -11.70
CA TYR A 203 12.54 -12.61 -12.78
C TYR A 203 12.08 -11.25 -12.26
N ILE A 204 12.86 -10.22 -12.57
CA ILE A 204 12.72 -8.86 -12.06
C ILE A 204 12.14 -7.97 -13.17
N PRO A 205 11.01 -7.28 -12.94
CA PRO A 205 10.35 -6.47 -13.95
C PRO A 205 10.93 -5.05 -14.07
N LEU A 206 12.19 -4.88 -13.66
CA LEU A 206 12.88 -3.59 -13.60
C LEU A 206 14.18 -3.68 -14.41
N ASN A 207 14.60 -2.56 -14.96
CA ASN A 207 15.88 -2.33 -15.59
C ASN A 207 16.55 -1.10 -14.98
N ILE A 208 17.80 -0.86 -15.33
CA ILE A 208 18.56 0.25 -14.74
C ILE A 208 17.94 1.62 -15.05
N GLY A 209 17.29 1.77 -16.22
CA GLY A 209 16.57 2.97 -16.61
C GLY A 209 15.36 3.28 -15.71
N ASP A 210 14.69 2.25 -15.18
CA ASP A 210 13.58 2.43 -14.23
C ASP A 210 14.04 2.99 -12.87
N LEU A 211 15.36 2.99 -12.63
CA LEU A 211 15.97 3.39 -11.36
C LEU A 211 16.71 4.73 -11.44
N GLU A 212 16.60 5.47 -12.54
CA GLU A 212 17.30 6.75 -12.75
C GLU A 212 16.96 7.81 -11.69
N GLU A 213 15.74 7.75 -11.18
CA GLU A 213 15.20 8.65 -10.16
C GLU A 213 15.80 8.40 -8.77
N TYR A 214 16.45 7.25 -8.55
CA TYR A 214 17.21 7.03 -7.32
C TYR A 214 18.57 7.72 -7.43
N PRO A 215 18.95 8.56 -6.44
CA PRO A 215 20.25 9.21 -6.47
C PRO A 215 21.35 8.15 -6.52
N ARG A 216 22.14 8.17 -7.61
CA ARG A 216 23.24 7.23 -7.79
C ARG A 216 24.23 7.39 -6.65
N ARG A 217 24.67 6.23 -6.18
CA ARG A 217 25.48 6.06 -4.98
C ARG A 217 26.93 6.45 -5.20
#